data_AF-A0A5J5FXV3-F1
#
_entry.id   AF-A0A5J5FXV3-F1
#
_cell.length_a   1.000
_cell.length_b   1.000
_cell.length_c   1.000
_cell.angle_alpha   90.00
_cell.angle_beta   90.00
_cell.angle_gamma   90.00
#
_symmetry.space_group_name_H-M   'P 1'
#
loop_
_entity.id
_entity.type
_entity.pdbx_description
1 polymer ?
#
loop_
_entity_poly.entity_id
_entity_poly.type
_entity_poly.pdbx_seq_one_letter_code
_entity_poly.pdbx_strand_id
1 'polypeptide(L)'
;MKKLTIDKKILLSLLLPLGLMMTAHNSKAADGIIRFRGAIVESPCTTGDSASPAVSCMRSGKTIEKAISLNNKTSALPYNLGTVKTVNIGKQEKILIISYD
;
A
#
# COMPACT_ATOMS: atom_id res chain seq x y z
N MET A 1 46.62 -12.22 -57.03
CA MET A 1 46.05 -11.73 -55.74
C MET A 1 45.92 -10.21 -55.81
N LYS A 2 44.70 -9.65 -55.83
CA LYS A 2 44.48 -8.19 -55.87
C LYS A 2 44.24 -7.69 -54.45
N LYS A 3 45.07 -6.76 -53.98
CA LYS A 3 44.96 -6.14 -52.66
C LYS A 3 43.95 -4.99 -52.77
N LEU A 4 42.76 -5.16 -52.19
CA LEU A 4 41.79 -4.07 -52.07
C LEU A 4 42.33 -3.05 -51.06
N THR A 5 42.64 -1.84 -51.55
CA THR A 5 43.01 -0.72 -50.70
C THR A 5 41.75 0.14 -50.55
N ILE A 6 41.06 -0.01 -49.41
CA ILE A 6 39.85 0.75 -49.11
C ILE A 6 40.27 2.15 -48.68
N ASP A 7 39.74 3.15 -49.39
CA ASP A 7 40.06 4.55 -49.16
C ASP A 7 39.56 5.01 -47.79
N LYS A 8 40.43 5.67 -47.01
CA LYS A 8 40.15 6.08 -45.63
C LYS A 8 38.93 7.02 -45.54
N LYS A 9 38.64 7.75 -46.62
CA LYS A 9 37.45 8.61 -46.76
C LYS A 9 36.15 7.81 -46.88
N ILE A 10 36.18 6.67 -47.58
CA ILE A 10 35.03 5.77 -47.73
C ILE A 10 34.73 5.07 -46.41
N LEU A 11 35.78 4.66 -45.68
CA LEU A 11 35.65 4.09 -44.35
C LEU A 11 35.01 5.09 -43.36
N LEU A 12 35.46 6.36 -43.40
CA LEU A 12 34.93 7.41 -42.53
C LEU A 12 33.47 7.79 -42.86
N SER A 13 33.11 7.79 -44.15
CA SER A 13 31.75 8.06 -44.63
C SER A 13 30.75 6.97 -44.25
N LEU A 14 31.17 5.71 -44.15
CA LEU A 14 30.30 4.59 -43.80
C LEU A 14 30.10 4.44 -42.28
N LEU A 15 31.06 4.88 -41.48
CA LEU A 15 31.03 4.80 -40.01
C LEU A 15 30.16 5.89 -39.36
N LEU A 16 29.98 7.04 -40.03
CA LEU A 16 29.19 8.17 -39.51
C LEU A 16 27.68 7.85 -39.31
N PRO A 17 26.95 7.27 -40.30
CA PRO A 17 25.53 6.98 -40.12
C PRO A 17 25.27 5.80 -39.16
N LEU A 18 26.23 4.87 -39.03
CA LEU A 18 26.12 3.72 -38.12
C LEU A 18 26.24 4.14 -36.64
N GLY A 19 27.11 5.11 -36.33
CA GLY A 19 27.27 5.64 -34.97
C GLY A 19 26.05 6.41 -34.46
N LEU A 20 25.31 7.09 -35.36
CA LEU A 20 24.15 7.91 -35.00
C LEU A 20 22.92 7.05 -34.61
N MET A 21 22.81 5.84 -35.17
CA MET A 21 21.70 4.93 -34.85
C MET A 21 21.84 4.33 -33.44
N MET A 22 23.07 4.11 -32.96
CA MET A 22 23.30 3.50 -31.64
C MET A 22 23.02 4.44 -30.45
N THR A 23 22.96 5.75 -30.65
CA THR A 23 22.68 6.71 -29.58
C THR A 23 21.18 6.90 -29.30
N ALA A 24 20.30 6.42 -30.18
CA ALA A 24 18.85 6.63 -30.06
C ALA A 24 18.18 5.72 -29.01
N HIS A 25 18.88 4.71 -28.48
CA HIS A 25 18.28 3.68 -27.61
C HIS A 25 18.42 3.96 -26.11
N ASN A 26 19.14 5.02 -25.72
CA ASN A 26 19.38 5.36 -24.31
C ASN A 26 18.31 6.29 -23.72
N SER A 27 17.04 6.09 -24.10
CA SER A 27 15.94 6.72 -23.38
C SER A 27 15.75 5.99 -22.06
N LYS A 28 16.55 6.35 -21.04
CA LYS A 28 16.23 6.01 -19.65
C LYS A 28 14.82 6.56 -19.40
N ALA A 29 13.90 5.70 -18.99
CA ALA A 29 12.57 6.14 -18.58
C ALA A 29 12.73 7.24 -17.53
N ALA A 30 12.41 8.48 -17.93
CA ALA A 30 12.35 9.59 -17.02
C ALA A 30 11.19 9.33 -16.05
N ASP A 31 11.41 9.65 -14.79
CA ASP A 31 10.48 9.43 -13.69
C ASP A 31 9.02 9.77 -14.05
N GLY A 32 8.09 9.01 -13.48
CA GLY A 32 6.65 9.16 -13.70
C GLY A 32 5.89 9.39 -12.39
N ILE A 33 4.64 9.83 -12.50
CA ILE A 33 3.74 10.02 -11.36
C ILE A 33 2.77 8.85 -11.29
N ILE A 34 2.79 8.12 -10.19
CA ILE A 34 1.74 7.15 -9.87
C ILE A 34 0.61 7.89 -9.17
N ARG A 35 -0.60 7.84 -9.74
CA ARG A 35 -1.81 8.42 -9.14
C ARG A 35 -2.72 7.31 -8.64
N PHE A 36 -2.82 7.19 -7.32
CA PHE A 36 -3.82 6.33 -6.69
C PHE A 36 -5.14 7.08 -6.56
N ARG A 37 -6.24 6.43 -6.97
CA ARG A 37 -7.61 6.91 -6.74
C ARG A 37 -8.39 5.79 -6.08
N GLY A 38 -9.11 6.13 -5.03
CA GLY A 38 -9.98 5.22 -4.29
C GLY A 38 -10.84 6.00 -3.32
N ALA A 39 -11.91 5.37 -2.84
CA ALA A 39 -12.72 5.87 -1.74
C ALA A 39 -12.69 4.84 -0.61
N ILE A 40 -12.61 5.31 0.63
CA ILE A 40 -12.87 4.45 1.79
C ILE A 40 -14.38 4.25 1.85
N VAL A 41 -14.84 3.09 1.38
CA VAL A 41 -16.27 2.76 1.30
C VAL A 41 -16.86 2.29 2.63
N GLU A 42 -15.99 1.91 3.58
CA GLU A 42 -16.40 1.37 4.88
C GLU A 42 -15.53 2.01 5.98
N SER A 43 -16.20 2.58 6.99
CA SER A 43 -15.51 3.13 8.16
C SER A 43 -14.91 2.02 9.02
N PRO A 44 -13.79 2.28 9.72
CA PRO A 44 -13.31 1.37 10.75
C PRO A 44 -14.38 1.18 11.84
N CYS A 45 -14.23 0.11 12.63
CA CYS A 45 -15.15 -0.16 13.73
C CYS A 45 -15.27 1.03 14.71
N THR A 46 -16.49 1.37 15.10
CA THR A 46 -16.79 2.43 16.07
C THR A 46 -17.03 1.84 17.46
N THR A 47 -16.68 2.59 18.50
CA THR A 47 -16.95 2.20 19.90
C THR A 47 -18.21 2.88 20.43
N GLY A 48 -19.03 2.12 21.16
CA GLY A 48 -20.19 2.63 21.90
C GLY A 48 -19.81 3.33 23.20
N ASP A 49 -20.82 3.82 23.92
CA ASP A 49 -20.65 4.57 25.17
C ASP A 49 -19.95 3.77 26.28
N SER A 50 -19.29 4.49 27.17
CA SER A 50 -18.55 3.93 28.30
C SER A 50 -19.42 3.16 29.31
N ALA A 51 -20.74 3.43 29.36
CA ALA A 51 -21.68 2.69 30.20
C ALA A 51 -22.01 1.28 29.66
N SER A 52 -21.97 1.11 28.34
CA SER A 52 -22.18 -0.17 27.64
C SER A 52 -21.14 -0.30 26.53
N PRO A 53 -19.89 -0.65 26.88
CA PRO A 53 -18.81 -0.70 25.90
C PRO A 53 -19.13 -1.77 24.85
N ALA A 54 -19.32 -1.32 23.63
CA ALA A 54 -19.58 -2.17 22.47
C ALA A 54 -18.68 -1.72 21.31
N VAL A 55 -18.42 -2.63 20.38
CA VAL A 55 -17.76 -2.32 19.12
C VAL A 55 -18.68 -2.66 17.97
N SER A 56 -18.92 -1.69 17.10
CA SER A 56 -19.76 -1.80 15.91
C SER A 56 -18.88 -1.70 14.68
N CYS A 57 -18.94 -2.70 13.79
CA CYS A 57 -18.19 -2.70 12.54
C CYS A 57 -19.16 -2.79 11.38
N MET A 58 -18.92 -2.00 10.33
CA MET A 58 -19.64 -2.10 9.07
C MET A 58 -18.80 -2.87 8.06
N ARG A 59 -19.38 -3.90 7.44
CA ARG A 59 -18.77 -4.64 6.32
C ARG A 59 -19.82 -5.03 5.29
N SER A 60 -19.56 -4.72 4.03
CA SER A 60 -20.45 -4.93 2.88
C SER A 60 -21.85 -4.35 3.09
N GLY A 61 -21.93 -3.16 3.69
CA GLY A 61 -23.20 -2.47 4.01
C GLY A 61 -23.97 -3.08 5.19
N LYS A 62 -23.42 -4.07 5.89
CA LYS A 62 -24.01 -4.65 7.10
C LYS A 62 -23.24 -4.20 8.34
N THR A 63 -23.97 -3.80 9.36
CA THR A 63 -23.40 -3.41 10.65
C THR A 63 -23.60 -4.55 11.65
N ILE A 64 -22.51 -5.00 12.28
CA ILE A 64 -22.57 -5.93 13.41
C ILE A 64 -21.98 -5.25 14.63
N GLU A 65 -22.75 -5.28 15.71
CA GLU A 65 -22.34 -4.80 17.01
C GLU A 65 -22.01 -5.97 17.94
N LYS A 66 -20.96 -5.80 18.74
CA LYS A 66 -20.52 -6.78 19.72
C LYS A 66 -20.20 -6.08 21.04
N ALA A 67 -20.88 -6.50 22.11
CA ALA A 67 -20.57 -6.05 23.45
C ALA A 67 -19.14 -6.46 23.85
N ILE A 68 -18.41 -5.56 24.49
CA ILE A 68 -17.06 -5.76 24.98
C ILE A 68 -17.09 -5.97 26.49
N SER A 69 -16.41 -7.02 26.95
CA SER A 69 -16.21 -7.24 28.37
C SER A 69 -15.02 -6.42 28.88
N LEU A 70 -15.24 -5.58 29.90
CA LEU A 70 -14.20 -4.81 30.59
C LEU A 70 -13.33 -5.64 31.55
N ASN A 71 -13.36 -6.97 31.44
CA ASN A 71 -12.72 -7.92 32.35
C ASN A 71 -11.28 -8.26 31.95
N ASN A 72 -10.57 -7.35 31.27
CA ASN A 72 -9.22 -7.56 30.71
C ASN A 72 -9.11 -8.78 29.77
N LYS A 73 -10.23 -9.22 29.18
CA LYS A 73 -10.24 -10.29 28.19
C LYS A 73 -10.06 -9.72 26.78
N THR A 74 -9.31 -10.43 25.96
CA THR A 74 -9.25 -10.17 24.52
C THR A 74 -10.47 -10.81 23.86
N SER A 75 -11.11 -10.07 22.96
CA SER A 75 -12.21 -10.55 22.13
C SER A 75 -11.93 -10.27 20.66
N ALA A 76 -12.37 -11.15 19.76
CA ALA A 76 -12.31 -10.86 18.32
C ALA A 76 -13.31 -9.76 17.95
N LEU A 77 -12.92 -8.89 17.03
CA LEU A 77 -13.81 -7.92 16.38
C LEU A 77 -14.82 -8.65 15.48
N PRO A 78 -15.99 -8.06 15.21
CA PRO A 78 -16.89 -8.51 14.15
C PRO A 78 -16.14 -8.76 12.84
N TYR A 79 -16.59 -9.78 12.09
CA TYR A 79 -16.00 -10.20 10.81
C TYR A 79 -14.52 -10.61 10.88
N ASN A 80 -13.98 -10.92 12.07
CA ASN A 80 -12.56 -11.23 12.26
C ASN A 80 -11.64 -10.15 11.70
N LEU A 81 -12.03 -8.88 11.87
CA LEU A 81 -11.22 -7.72 11.43
C LEU A 81 -9.99 -7.47 12.33
N GLY A 82 -9.82 -8.28 13.38
CA GLY A 82 -8.79 -8.12 14.38
C GLY A 82 -9.31 -8.40 15.79
N THR A 83 -8.70 -7.75 16.78
CA THR A 83 -8.96 -7.98 18.20
C THR A 83 -9.19 -6.69 18.98
N VAL A 84 -9.90 -6.82 20.09
CA VAL A 84 -10.11 -5.76 21.07
C VAL A 84 -9.78 -6.28 22.46
N LYS A 85 -8.97 -5.53 23.18
CA LYS A 85 -8.50 -5.85 24.53
C LYS A 85 -8.77 -4.69 25.47
N THR A 86 -9.29 -5.00 26.65
CA THR A 86 -9.36 -4.02 27.74
C THR A 86 -8.05 -4.05 28.53
N VAL A 87 -7.50 -2.87 28.83
CA VAL A 87 -6.32 -2.71 29.68
C VAL A 87 -6.63 -1.70 30.78
N ASN A 88 -6.30 -2.05 32.03
CA ASN A 88 -6.36 -1.11 33.15
C ASN A 88 -5.13 -0.19 33.10
N ILE A 89 -5.34 1.12 33.11
CA ILE A 89 -4.26 2.11 33.21
C ILE A 89 -4.17 2.74 34.61
N GLY A 90 -5.17 2.50 35.46
CA GLY A 90 -5.22 3.00 36.83
C GLY A 90 -6.14 2.16 37.72
N LYS A 91 -6.51 2.70 38.89
CA LYS A 91 -7.41 2.01 39.83
C LYS A 91 -8.83 1.86 39.30
N GLN A 92 -9.29 2.81 38.48
CA GLN A 92 -10.64 2.80 37.89
C GLN A 92 -10.66 3.14 36.39
N GLU A 93 -9.52 3.50 35.81
CA GLU A 93 -9.40 3.86 34.40
C GLU A 93 -9.04 2.64 33.56
N LYS A 94 -9.81 2.45 32.49
CA LYS A 94 -9.64 1.36 31.54
C LYS A 94 -9.60 1.93 30.14
N ILE A 95 -8.74 1.38 29.30
CA ILE A 95 -8.68 1.68 27.87
C ILE A 95 -9.04 0.45 27.06
N LEU A 96 -9.64 0.69 25.91
CA LEU A 96 -9.88 -0.31 24.88
C LEU A 96 -8.79 -0.17 23.83
N ILE A 97 -8.02 -1.23 23.62
CA ILE A 97 -7.02 -1.31 22.55
C ILE A 97 -7.63 -2.14 21.43
N ILE A 98 -7.76 -1.54 20.25
CA ILE A 98 -8.28 -2.17 19.04
C ILE A 98 -7.10 -2.39 18.10
N SER A 99 -6.88 -3.64 17.72
CA SER A 99 -5.86 -4.04 16.74
C SER A 99 -6.56 -4.62 15.52
N TYR A 100 -6.19 -4.15 14.33
CA TYR A 100 -6.68 -4.70 13.06
C TYR A 100 -5.66 -5.69 12.49
N ASP A 101 -6.16 -6.77 11.90
CA ASP A 101 -5.34 -7.80 11.22
C ASP A 101 -5.05 -7.43 9.75
#